data_AF-A0AA52AW44-F1
#
_entry.id   AF-A0AA52AW44-F1
#
_cell.length_a   1.000
_cell.length_b   1.000
_cell.length_c   1.000
_cell.angle_alpha   90.00
_cell.angle_beta   90.00
_cell.angle_gamma   90.00
#
_symmetry.space_group_name_H-M   'P 1'
#
loop_
_entity.id
_entity.type
_entity.pdbx_description
1 polymer ?
#
loop_
_entity_poly.entity_id
_entity_poly.type
_entity_poly.pdbx_seq_one_letter_code
_entity_poly.pdbx_strand_id
1 'polypeptide(L)'
;MARAERDDDDVEAGSGVHSTVSDARLTELLRTDTPTAYPALRELRTRHRPAVLAYARLCTVDEHAARQLTAQAFALAARDTARGQDPRGPWRHQLLLLAGRVTASWATDGRASRLDPGLLTHLRAAGPEGSLPPMLAALQTLPLRLQGLVWYGVVELEPTERTAVLLGLSPQDVAYGIEPAFQALRQSLLKTRLAASGNPRCQDFRRLIEESVRPDNPRYSADLHAHMAHCGYCATAYEELSQLRDAPRTALAEGLLPWGGTAYVMGDADEQNTAGADRLLGWWPSRRLALTSVALGVALAPLLVYLLASGGSQPARVASTVRTPTPLPAVTVTISLTPSPSPTPTAKSPSPSPTPTPTPKPSKTTRPASPKPKPPAAHPPNSTYAQVVNVASGLCLDIRDGVMDLGTDVITAPCTSSRTQFWRVGSSRGVLQSYADPGFCLDSRGSTDRGVGIWECSSVYGSNGRNLRFTVDSRGVIRPEIAPDHAVTPYGGDTLFLLPDQGSDDQRWRAGRAA
;
A
#
# COMPACT_ATOMS: atom_id res chain seq x y z
N MET A 1 49.01 27.65 -1.28
CA MET A 1 47.63 27.36 -1.72
C MET A 1 47.56 25.88 -2.08
N ALA A 2 46.90 25.08 -1.26
CA ALA A 2 46.37 23.77 -1.62
C ALA A 2 45.40 23.39 -0.49
N ARG A 3 44.12 23.59 -0.75
CA ARG A 3 43.01 23.32 0.16
C ARG A 3 42.59 21.88 -0.11
N ALA A 4 42.66 21.02 0.90
CA ALA A 4 42.13 19.67 0.81
C ALA A 4 40.60 19.77 0.95
N GLU A 5 39.90 19.59 -0.16
CA GLU A 5 38.46 19.33 -0.20
C GLU A 5 38.22 17.94 0.39
N ARG A 6 37.28 17.87 1.33
CA ARG A 6 36.85 16.66 2.02
C ARG A 6 35.50 16.32 1.41
N ASP A 7 35.40 15.15 0.81
CA ASP A 7 34.19 14.65 0.15
C ASP A 7 32.98 14.72 1.09
N ASP A 8 31.97 15.50 0.68
CA ASP A 8 30.64 15.64 1.28
C ASP A 8 29.60 14.71 0.58
N ASP A 9 30.05 13.74 -0.23
CA ASP A 9 29.18 12.96 -1.13
C ASP A 9 28.43 11.77 -0.48
N ASP A 10 28.67 11.44 0.79
CA ASP A 10 28.07 10.25 1.43
C ASP A 10 26.68 10.49 2.08
N VAL A 11 26.14 11.72 2.05
CA VAL A 11 24.92 12.07 2.81
C VAL A 11 23.63 12.11 1.96
N GLU A 12 23.72 12.12 0.62
CA GLU A 12 22.52 12.12 -0.26
C GLU A 12 21.98 10.72 -0.62
N ALA A 13 22.69 9.64 -0.28
CA ALA A 13 22.35 8.29 -0.77
C ALA A 13 21.05 7.69 -0.18
N GLY A 14 20.51 8.17 0.94
CA GLY A 14 19.41 7.47 1.64
C GLY A 14 18.01 7.63 1.04
N SER A 15 17.71 8.78 0.41
CA SER A 15 16.34 9.10 -0.06
C SER A 15 16.16 8.89 -1.56
N GLY A 16 17.24 8.91 -2.34
CA GLY A 16 17.21 8.71 -3.80
C GLY A 16 17.41 7.25 -4.25
N VAL A 17 18.07 6.41 -3.44
CA VAL A 17 18.54 5.07 -3.87
C VAL A 17 17.42 4.11 -4.28
N HIS A 18 16.20 4.27 -3.74
CA HIS A 18 15.08 3.40 -4.09
C HIS A 18 14.15 3.98 -5.16
N SER A 19 14.28 5.25 -5.51
CA SER A 19 13.38 5.94 -6.47
C SER A 19 13.39 5.35 -7.88
N THR A 20 14.51 4.74 -8.29
CA THR A 20 14.70 4.09 -9.61
C THR A 20 14.56 2.57 -9.56
N VAL A 21 14.37 1.99 -8.37
CA VAL A 21 14.28 0.55 -8.16
C VAL A 21 12.86 0.07 -8.49
N SER A 22 12.72 -1.08 -9.17
CA SER A 22 11.41 -1.61 -9.54
C SER A 22 10.60 -2.11 -8.35
N ASP A 23 9.28 -2.15 -8.49
CA ASP A 23 8.39 -2.63 -7.42
C ASP A 23 8.68 -4.09 -7.07
N ALA A 24 9.06 -4.92 -8.05
CA ALA A 24 9.47 -6.30 -7.83
C ALA A 24 10.72 -6.40 -6.94
N ARG A 25 11.71 -5.53 -7.17
CA ARG A 25 12.93 -5.50 -6.36
C ARG A 25 12.66 -4.94 -4.97
N LEU A 26 11.84 -3.88 -4.84
CA LEU A 26 11.42 -3.37 -3.53
C LEU A 26 10.66 -4.43 -2.72
N THR A 27 9.80 -5.21 -3.39
CA THR A 27 9.08 -6.34 -2.78
C THR A 27 10.04 -7.40 -2.24
N GLU A 28 11.12 -7.69 -2.96
CA GLU A 28 12.15 -8.61 -2.49
C GLU A 28 12.85 -8.13 -1.21
N LEU A 29 13.17 -6.83 -1.16
CA LEU A 29 13.75 -6.19 0.02
C LEU A 29 12.81 -6.22 1.24
N LEU A 30 11.49 -6.37 1.07
CA LEU A 30 10.58 -6.53 2.21
C LEU A 30 10.79 -7.83 2.99
N ARG A 31 11.47 -8.83 2.41
CA ARG A 31 11.74 -10.13 3.04
C ARG A 31 13.05 -10.17 3.82
N THR A 32 13.86 -9.12 3.70
CA THR A 32 15.16 -9.03 4.36
C THR A 32 15.02 -8.47 5.78
N ASP A 33 16.13 -8.17 6.43
CA ASP A 33 16.16 -7.53 7.74
C ASP A 33 15.47 -6.16 7.74
N THR A 34 15.02 -5.72 8.93
CA THR A 34 14.22 -4.49 9.06
C THR A 34 14.90 -3.23 8.50
N PRO A 35 16.21 -3.00 8.71
CA PRO A 35 16.91 -1.83 8.16
C PRO A 35 16.80 -1.69 6.63
N THR A 36 16.74 -2.82 5.92
CA THR A 36 16.60 -2.87 4.47
C THR A 36 15.13 -2.87 4.02
N ALA A 37 14.27 -3.60 4.74
CA ALA A 37 12.86 -3.73 4.41
C ALA A 37 12.09 -2.41 4.59
N TYR A 38 12.49 -1.59 5.57
CA TYR A 38 11.77 -0.37 5.92
C TYR A 38 11.87 0.74 4.86
N PRO A 39 13.06 1.12 4.35
CA PRO A 39 13.18 2.06 3.24
C PRO A 39 12.44 1.58 1.98
N ALA A 40 12.45 0.27 1.70
CA ALA A 40 11.73 -0.31 0.58
C ALA A 40 10.20 -0.19 0.73
N LEU A 41 9.66 -0.47 1.93
CA LEU A 41 8.25 -0.28 2.23
C LEU A 41 7.84 1.19 2.14
N ARG A 42 8.71 2.10 2.60
CA ARG A 42 8.48 3.55 2.51
C ARG A 42 8.36 3.97 1.05
N GLU A 43 9.25 3.53 0.19
CA GLU A 43 9.20 3.84 -1.25
C GLU A 43 7.91 3.29 -1.90
N LEU A 44 7.54 2.04 -1.62
CA LEU A 44 6.27 1.46 -2.11
C LEU A 44 5.05 2.26 -1.64
N ARG A 45 5.06 2.78 -0.41
CA ARG A 45 4.02 3.67 0.09
C ARG A 45 4.01 5.00 -0.66
N THR A 46 5.15 5.66 -0.79
CA THR A 46 5.27 6.94 -1.51
C THR A 46 4.70 6.85 -2.92
N ARG A 47 5.03 5.78 -3.67
CA ARG A 47 4.59 5.60 -5.06
C ARG A 47 3.10 5.35 -5.23
N HIS A 48 2.51 4.54 -4.35
CA HIS A 48 1.20 3.95 -4.58
C HIS A 48 0.10 4.50 -3.68
N ARG A 49 0.46 5.18 -2.59
CA ARG A 49 -0.51 5.77 -1.65
C ARG A 49 -1.53 6.69 -2.32
N PRO A 50 -1.18 7.62 -3.23
CA PRO A 50 -2.17 8.52 -3.81
C PRO A 50 -3.32 7.77 -4.50
N ALA A 51 -2.99 6.77 -5.33
CA ALA A 51 -3.96 5.92 -6.01
C ALA A 51 -4.83 5.11 -5.04
N VAL A 52 -4.21 4.47 -4.04
CA VAL A 52 -4.96 3.68 -3.04
C VAL A 52 -5.88 4.56 -2.21
N LEU A 53 -5.44 5.77 -1.84
CA LEU A 53 -6.26 6.72 -1.10
C LEU A 53 -7.43 7.24 -1.94
N ALA A 54 -7.20 7.54 -3.22
CA ALA A 54 -8.27 7.91 -4.16
C ALA A 54 -9.34 6.82 -4.24
N TYR A 55 -8.93 5.56 -4.36
CA TYR A 55 -9.85 4.42 -4.34
C TYR A 55 -10.54 4.24 -2.99
N ALA A 56 -9.82 4.40 -1.88
CA ALA A 56 -10.38 4.28 -0.54
C ALA A 56 -11.47 5.34 -0.27
N ARG A 57 -11.34 6.54 -0.86
CA ARG A 57 -12.38 7.58 -0.82
C ARG A 57 -13.66 7.17 -1.55
N LEU A 58 -13.57 6.39 -2.62
CA LEU A 58 -14.76 5.82 -3.28
C LEU A 58 -15.44 4.71 -2.45
N CYS A 59 -14.70 4.12 -1.52
CA CYS A 59 -15.18 3.03 -0.68
C CYS A 59 -15.73 3.50 0.67
N THR A 60 -15.49 4.75 1.07
CA THR A 60 -15.75 5.24 2.44
C THR A 60 -16.44 6.59 2.44
N VAL A 61 -17.13 6.91 3.53
CA VAL A 61 -17.89 8.18 3.65
C VAL A 61 -17.06 9.34 4.20
N ASP A 62 -15.92 9.05 4.84
CA ASP A 62 -15.11 10.06 5.53
C ASP A 62 -13.61 9.85 5.28
N GLU A 63 -12.86 10.96 5.30
CA GLU A 63 -11.43 10.99 4.98
C GLU A 63 -10.57 10.17 5.98
N HIS A 64 -10.98 10.09 7.25
CA HIS A 64 -10.27 9.30 8.25
C HIS A 64 -10.43 7.80 7.97
N ALA A 65 -11.62 7.36 7.56
CA ALA A 65 -11.88 5.99 7.10
C ALA A 65 -11.08 5.65 5.85
N ALA A 66 -11.01 6.57 4.87
CA ALA A 66 -10.21 6.36 3.65
C ALA A 66 -8.71 6.15 3.96
N ARG A 67 -8.14 6.95 4.87
CA ARG A 67 -6.74 6.79 5.33
C ARG A 67 -6.53 5.50 6.09
N GLN A 68 -7.45 5.15 7.00
CA GLN A 68 -7.38 3.90 7.74
C GLN A 68 -7.44 2.68 6.81
N LEU A 69 -8.32 2.70 5.81
CA LEU A 69 -8.43 1.66 4.78
C LEU A 69 -7.14 1.54 3.96
N THR A 70 -6.58 2.68 3.53
CA THR A 70 -5.30 2.74 2.81
C THR A 70 -4.18 2.12 3.63
N ALA A 71 -4.03 2.55 4.88
CA ALA A 71 -3.00 2.05 5.78
C ALA A 71 -3.15 0.53 6.04
N GLN A 72 -4.38 0.04 6.20
CA GLN A 72 -4.65 -1.40 6.35
C GLN A 72 -4.28 -2.20 5.09
N ALA A 73 -4.58 -1.69 3.89
CA ALA A 73 -4.20 -2.35 2.63
C ALA A 73 -2.67 -2.49 2.51
N PHE A 74 -1.91 -1.43 2.80
CA PHE A 74 -0.43 -1.50 2.82
C PHE A 74 0.10 -2.43 3.91
N ALA A 75 -0.49 -2.40 5.11
CA ALA A 75 -0.08 -3.28 6.20
C ALA A 75 -0.31 -4.75 5.87
N LEU A 76 -1.42 -5.08 5.20
CA LEU A 76 -1.69 -6.44 4.72
C LEU A 76 -0.69 -6.85 3.64
N ALA A 77 -0.47 -6.00 2.62
CA ALA A 77 0.51 -6.29 1.57
C ALA A 77 1.91 -6.56 2.14
N ALA A 78 2.39 -5.71 3.06
CA ALA A 78 3.70 -5.88 3.69
C ALA A 78 3.79 -7.18 4.52
N ARG A 79 2.73 -7.51 5.27
CA ARG A 79 2.67 -8.75 6.08
C ARG A 79 2.63 -10.00 5.19
N ASP A 80 1.87 -9.98 4.12
CA ASP A 80 1.76 -11.10 3.18
C ASP A 80 3.11 -11.33 2.50
N THR A 81 3.77 -10.28 2.01
CA THR A 81 5.12 -10.37 1.43
C THR A 81 6.14 -10.89 2.43
N ALA A 82 6.14 -10.39 3.68
CA ALA A 82 7.05 -10.85 4.73
C ALA A 82 6.83 -12.33 5.10
N ARG A 83 5.63 -12.88 4.87
CA ARG A 83 5.32 -14.31 5.02
C ARG A 83 5.69 -15.14 3.78
N GLY A 84 6.32 -14.53 2.77
CA GLY A 84 6.65 -15.19 1.51
C GLY A 84 5.46 -15.37 0.57
N GLN A 85 4.37 -14.62 0.77
CA GLN A 85 3.24 -14.60 -0.17
C GLN A 85 3.46 -13.46 -1.16
N ASP A 86 3.79 -13.84 -2.39
CA ASP A 86 4.14 -12.86 -3.41
C ASP A 86 2.91 -12.14 -3.95
N PRO A 87 3.10 -10.85 -4.32
CA PRO A 87 2.08 -10.12 -5.04
C PRO A 87 1.62 -10.85 -6.30
N ARG A 88 0.32 -11.08 -6.44
CA ARG A 88 -0.28 -11.74 -7.62
C ARG A 88 -0.64 -10.72 -8.69
N GLY A 89 0.28 -9.82 -9.01
CA GLY A 89 0.03 -8.75 -9.97
C GLY A 89 0.87 -7.49 -9.73
N PRO A 90 0.56 -6.43 -10.49
CA PRO A 90 1.12 -5.10 -10.28
C PRO A 90 0.79 -4.59 -8.88
N TRP A 91 1.76 -4.00 -8.20
CA TRP A 91 1.62 -3.63 -6.78
C TRP A 91 0.42 -2.73 -6.50
N ARG A 92 0.18 -1.74 -7.36
CA ARG A 92 -0.98 -0.84 -7.23
C ARG A 92 -2.31 -1.58 -7.37
N HIS A 93 -2.47 -2.40 -8.42
CA HIS A 93 -3.68 -3.20 -8.61
C HIS A 93 -3.96 -4.08 -7.40
N GLN A 94 -2.92 -4.73 -6.88
CA GLN A 94 -3.04 -5.56 -5.69
C GLN A 94 -3.46 -4.78 -4.45
N LEU A 95 -2.92 -3.59 -4.22
CA LEU A 95 -3.34 -2.76 -3.09
C LEU A 95 -4.81 -2.36 -3.18
N LEU A 96 -5.32 -2.08 -4.38
CA LEU A 96 -6.74 -1.78 -4.62
C LEU A 96 -7.62 -3.01 -4.37
N LEU A 97 -7.19 -4.20 -4.81
CA LEU A 97 -7.87 -5.47 -4.49
C LEU A 97 -7.86 -5.75 -2.98
N LEU A 98 -6.75 -5.48 -2.28
CA LEU A 98 -6.65 -5.63 -0.83
C LEU A 98 -7.56 -4.63 -0.11
N ALA A 99 -7.66 -3.38 -0.59
CA ALA A 99 -8.62 -2.42 -0.07
C ALA A 99 -10.06 -2.95 -0.19
N GLY A 100 -10.44 -3.53 -1.33
CA GLY A 100 -11.74 -4.20 -1.48
C GLY A 100 -11.96 -5.38 -0.52
N ARG A 101 -10.91 -6.17 -0.22
CA ARG A 101 -11.00 -7.23 0.79
C ARG A 101 -11.21 -6.67 2.20
N VAL A 102 -10.53 -5.57 2.52
CA VAL A 102 -10.68 -4.90 3.82
C VAL A 102 -12.08 -4.30 3.96
N THR A 103 -12.64 -3.67 2.93
CA THR A 103 -14.01 -3.13 2.98
C THR A 103 -15.04 -4.24 3.16
N ALA A 104 -14.87 -5.39 2.51
CA ALA A 104 -15.69 -6.58 2.74
C ALA A 104 -15.68 -7.01 4.23
N SER A 105 -14.53 -6.95 4.90
CA SER A 105 -14.47 -7.23 6.35
C SER A 105 -15.20 -6.18 7.18
N TRP A 106 -15.07 -4.89 6.85
CA TRP A 106 -15.74 -3.79 7.56
C TRP A 106 -17.27 -3.87 7.41
N ALA A 107 -17.76 -4.37 6.28
CA ALA A 107 -19.20 -4.55 6.04
C ALA A 107 -19.87 -5.51 7.03
N THR A 108 -19.09 -6.36 7.70
CA THR A 108 -19.55 -7.36 8.67
C THR A 108 -19.31 -6.99 10.13
N ASP A 109 -18.68 -5.83 10.41
CA ASP A 109 -18.38 -5.38 11.77
C ASP A 109 -18.89 -3.96 12.06
N GLY A 110 -18.53 -3.41 13.23
CA GLY A 110 -18.98 -2.09 13.68
C GLY A 110 -18.55 -0.91 12.78
N ARG A 111 -17.70 -1.14 11.76
CA ARG A 111 -17.24 -0.13 10.82
C ARG A 111 -18.08 -0.04 9.56
N ALA A 112 -19.11 -0.87 9.39
CA ALA A 112 -19.97 -0.86 8.20
C ALA A 112 -20.58 0.52 7.92
N SER A 113 -20.87 1.33 8.95
CA SER A 113 -21.40 2.70 8.81
C SER A 113 -20.41 3.70 8.22
N ARG A 114 -19.13 3.33 8.09
CA ARG A 114 -18.06 4.18 7.52
C ARG A 114 -17.83 3.90 6.03
N LEU A 115 -18.50 2.90 5.47
CA LEU A 115 -18.42 2.54 4.05
C LEU A 115 -19.42 3.34 3.22
N ASP A 116 -19.08 3.57 1.96
CA ASP A 116 -20.02 4.12 0.97
C ASP A 116 -21.33 3.29 0.96
N PRO A 117 -22.52 3.92 1.00
CA PRO A 117 -23.80 3.18 1.04
C PRO A 117 -24.04 2.29 -0.18
N GLY A 118 -23.58 2.70 -1.36
CA GLY A 118 -23.66 1.91 -2.59
C GLY A 118 -22.79 0.66 -2.49
N LEU A 119 -21.54 0.83 -2.05
CA LEU A 119 -20.62 -0.29 -1.81
C LEU A 119 -21.18 -1.26 -0.77
N LEU A 120 -21.71 -0.76 0.34
CA LEU A 120 -22.27 -1.60 1.40
C LEU A 120 -23.45 -2.43 0.89
N THR A 121 -24.29 -1.84 0.05
CA THR A 121 -25.41 -2.54 -0.60
C THR A 121 -24.90 -3.64 -1.53
N HIS A 122 -23.89 -3.34 -2.34
CA HIS A 122 -23.25 -4.31 -3.23
C HIS A 122 -22.62 -5.48 -2.46
N LEU A 123 -21.83 -5.21 -1.42
CA LEU A 123 -21.19 -6.24 -0.59
C LEU A 123 -22.21 -7.16 0.09
N ARG A 124 -23.33 -6.62 0.56
CA ARG A 124 -24.43 -7.41 1.15
C ARG A 124 -25.12 -8.30 0.12
N ALA A 125 -25.23 -7.85 -1.12
CA ALA A 125 -25.82 -8.64 -2.21
C ALA A 125 -24.90 -9.76 -2.70
N ALA A 126 -23.58 -9.54 -2.72
CA ALA A 126 -22.59 -10.51 -3.18
C ALA A 126 -22.40 -11.72 -2.24
N GLY A 127 -22.76 -11.58 -0.96
CA GLY A 127 -22.56 -12.63 0.06
C GLY A 127 -21.13 -12.71 0.59
N PRO A 128 -20.83 -13.66 1.51
CA PRO A 128 -19.59 -13.70 2.29
C PRO A 128 -18.32 -14.02 1.48
N GLU A 129 -18.46 -14.67 0.31
CA GLU A 129 -17.34 -14.96 -0.59
C GLU A 129 -16.87 -13.69 -1.36
N GLY A 130 -17.72 -12.66 -1.43
CA GLY A 130 -17.51 -11.48 -2.28
C GLY A 130 -17.56 -11.82 -3.77
N SER A 131 -17.85 -10.83 -4.62
CA SER A 131 -17.75 -11.00 -6.07
C SER A 131 -16.32 -10.69 -6.51
N LEU A 132 -15.61 -11.69 -7.04
CA LEU A 132 -14.35 -11.44 -7.74
C LEU A 132 -14.61 -10.58 -8.97
N PRO A 133 -13.75 -9.60 -9.29
CA PRO A 133 -13.91 -8.79 -10.49
C PRO A 133 -13.95 -9.68 -11.74
N PRO A 134 -14.88 -9.44 -12.67
CA PRO A 134 -15.21 -10.39 -13.74
C PRO A 134 -14.05 -10.67 -14.71
N MET A 135 -13.12 -9.73 -14.88
CA MET A 135 -11.96 -9.87 -15.76
C MET A 135 -10.68 -10.30 -15.02
N LEU A 136 -10.71 -10.39 -13.68
CA LEU A 136 -9.52 -10.67 -12.87
C LEU A 136 -8.89 -12.02 -13.21
N ALA A 137 -9.71 -13.06 -13.36
CA ALA A 137 -9.23 -14.41 -13.69
C ALA A 137 -8.48 -14.43 -15.02
N ALA A 138 -8.99 -13.72 -16.04
CA ALA A 138 -8.35 -13.62 -17.34
C ALA A 138 -7.01 -12.90 -17.25
N LEU A 139 -6.94 -11.76 -16.54
CA LEU A 139 -5.69 -11.04 -16.31
C LEU A 139 -4.64 -11.93 -15.63
N GLN A 140 -5.05 -12.67 -14.60
CA GLN A 140 -4.14 -13.53 -13.81
C GLN A 140 -3.55 -14.70 -14.60
N THR A 141 -4.13 -15.08 -15.74
CA THR A 141 -3.51 -16.09 -16.63
C THR A 141 -2.30 -15.56 -17.42
N LEU A 142 -2.15 -14.23 -17.52
CA LEU A 142 -1.05 -13.62 -18.26
C LEU A 142 0.24 -13.62 -17.42
N PRO A 143 1.43 -13.61 -18.05
CA PRO A 143 2.67 -13.34 -17.34
C PRO A 143 2.63 -11.99 -16.60
N LEU A 144 3.27 -11.90 -15.42
CA LEU A 144 3.25 -10.71 -14.56
C LEU A 144 3.65 -9.42 -15.30
N ARG A 145 4.61 -9.51 -16.23
CA ARG A 145 5.00 -8.40 -17.11
C ARG A 145 3.82 -7.85 -17.92
N LEU A 146 3.01 -8.71 -18.54
CA LEU A 146 1.86 -8.28 -19.34
C LEU A 146 0.75 -7.73 -18.46
N GLN A 147 0.53 -8.31 -17.27
CA GLN A 147 -0.42 -7.76 -16.29
C GLN A 147 -0.05 -6.32 -15.92
N GLY A 148 1.25 -6.07 -15.69
CA GLY A 148 1.81 -4.74 -15.42
C GLY A 148 1.60 -3.74 -16.55
N LEU A 149 1.88 -4.16 -17.79
CA LEU A 149 1.70 -3.31 -18.96
C LEU A 149 0.22 -2.94 -19.20
N VAL A 150 -0.70 -3.88 -19.00
CA VAL A 150 -2.15 -3.59 -19.03
C VAL A 150 -2.51 -2.61 -17.93
N TRP A 151 -2.13 -2.89 -16.68
CA TRP A 151 -2.56 -2.09 -15.55
C TRP A 151 -2.01 -0.67 -15.62
N TYR A 152 -0.69 -0.51 -15.67
CA TYR A 152 -0.07 0.81 -15.67
C TYR A 152 -0.23 1.54 -17.00
N GLY A 153 -0.19 0.83 -18.13
CA GLY A 153 -0.25 1.44 -19.46
C GLY A 153 -1.66 1.74 -19.98
N VAL A 154 -2.68 0.97 -19.60
CA VAL A 154 -4.05 1.14 -20.12
C VAL A 154 -5.02 1.64 -19.05
N VAL A 155 -4.96 1.12 -17.82
CA VAL A 155 -5.90 1.49 -16.75
C VAL A 155 -5.47 2.80 -16.09
N GLU A 156 -4.23 2.85 -15.61
CA GLU A 156 -3.68 3.98 -14.86
C GLU A 156 -3.18 5.11 -15.78
N LEU A 157 -2.90 4.81 -17.05
CA LEU A 157 -2.30 5.74 -18.02
C LEU A 157 -1.00 6.39 -17.49
N GLU A 158 -0.18 5.61 -16.78
CA GLU A 158 1.10 6.07 -16.27
C GLU A 158 2.07 6.39 -17.42
N PRO A 159 2.86 7.48 -17.32
CA PRO A 159 3.89 7.78 -18.30
C PRO A 159 4.83 6.60 -18.54
N THR A 160 5.31 6.45 -19.77
CA THR A 160 6.17 5.33 -20.20
C THR A 160 7.39 5.16 -19.29
N GLU A 161 8.04 6.26 -18.91
CA GLU A 161 9.22 6.29 -18.05
C GLU A 161 8.89 5.80 -16.64
N ARG A 162 7.74 6.22 -16.10
CA ARG A 162 7.28 5.80 -14.78
C ARG A 162 6.89 4.33 -14.78
N THR A 163 6.16 3.88 -15.79
CA THR A 163 5.82 2.47 -15.99
C THR A 163 7.06 1.60 -16.11
N ALA A 164 8.09 2.07 -16.82
CA ALA A 164 9.37 1.39 -16.97
C ALA A 164 10.06 1.17 -15.61
N VAL A 165 10.11 2.20 -14.75
CA VAL A 165 10.64 2.07 -13.38
C VAL A 165 9.82 1.08 -12.56
N LEU A 166 8.49 1.24 -12.51
CA LEU A 166 7.60 0.38 -11.70
C LEU A 166 7.77 -1.10 -12.06
N LEU A 167 7.86 -1.41 -13.35
CA LEU A 167 7.96 -2.79 -13.88
C LEU A 167 9.41 -3.31 -14.01
N GLY A 168 10.42 -2.46 -13.86
CA GLY A 168 11.82 -2.82 -14.14
C GLY A 168 12.08 -3.15 -15.61
N LEU A 169 11.45 -2.41 -16.52
CA LEU A 169 11.59 -2.55 -17.97
C LEU A 169 12.30 -1.34 -18.57
N SER A 170 12.71 -1.43 -19.84
CA SER A 170 13.10 -0.22 -20.58
C SER A 170 11.88 0.59 -21.03
N PRO A 171 11.99 1.92 -21.22
CA PRO A 171 10.90 2.70 -21.80
C PRO A 171 10.45 2.20 -23.18
N GLN A 172 11.38 1.66 -23.99
CA GLN A 172 11.06 1.08 -25.29
C GLN A 172 10.21 -0.20 -25.14
N ASP A 173 10.59 -1.08 -24.21
CA ASP A 173 9.82 -2.29 -23.89
C ASP A 173 8.39 -1.98 -23.44
N VAL A 174 8.19 -0.86 -22.72
CA VAL A 174 6.87 -0.40 -22.32
C VAL A 174 6.10 0.10 -23.53
N ALA A 175 6.68 1.02 -24.30
CA ALA A 175 6.03 1.63 -25.47
C ALA A 175 5.55 0.57 -26.48
N TYR A 176 6.37 -0.44 -26.77
CA TYR A 176 6.01 -1.52 -27.70
C TYR A 176 5.22 -2.66 -27.03
N GLY A 177 5.20 -2.73 -25.70
CA GLY A 177 4.61 -3.84 -24.95
C GLY A 177 3.13 -3.67 -24.60
N ILE A 178 2.62 -2.44 -24.52
CA ILE A 178 1.24 -2.16 -24.06
C ILE A 178 0.19 -2.79 -24.99
N GLU A 179 0.25 -2.52 -26.30
CA GLU A 179 -0.75 -3.01 -27.26
C GLU A 179 -0.76 -4.56 -27.34
N PRO A 180 0.40 -5.26 -27.46
CA PRO A 180 0.43 -6.71 -27.39
C PRO A 180 -0.11 -7.27 -26.06
N ALA A 181 0.18 -6.63 -24.93
CA ALA A 181 -0.32 -7.05 -23.62
C ALA A 181 -1.85 -6.92 -23.54
N PHE A 182 -2.39 -5.82 -24.06
CA PHE A 182 -3.83 -5.59 -24.12
C PHE A 182 -4.53 -6.61 -25.04
N GLN A 183 -3.95 -6.91 -26.20
CA GLN A 183 -4.46 -7.94 -27.10
C GLN A 183 -4.41 -9.34 -26.46
N ALA A 184 -3.35 -9.66 -25.72
CA ALA A 184 -3.25 -10.91 -24.98
C ALA A 184 -4.34 -11.03 -23.90
N LEU A 185 -4.68 -9.93 -23.22
CA LEU A 185 -5.79 -9.91 -22.26
C LEU A 185 -7.13 -10.18 -22.93
N ARG A 186 -7.44 -9.52 -24.06
CA ARG A 186 -8.69 -9.75 -24.80
C ARG A 186 -8.84 -11.21 -25.20
N GLN A 187 -7.76 -11.83 -25.69
CA GLN A 187 -7.75 -13.24 -26.05
C GLN A 187 -7.94 -14.15 -24.84
N SER A 188 -7.31 -13.83 -23.71
CA SER A 188 -7.48 -14.58 -22.47
C SER A 188 -8.90 -14.49 -21.92
N LEU A 189 -9.51 -13.30 -21.96
CA LEU A 189 -10.88 -13.08 -21.53
C LEU A 189 -11.85 -13.93 -22.35
N LEU A 190 -11.74 -13.88 -23.68
CA LEU A 190 -12.54 -14.71 -24.57
C LEU A 190 -12.35 -16.20 -24.26
N LYS A 191 -11.10 -16.66 -24.17
CA LYS A 191 -10.79 -18.07 -23.86
C LYS A 191 -11.42 -18.52 -22.54
N THR A 192 -11.31 -17.69 -21.50
CA THR A 192 -11.83 -17.98 -20.16
C THR A 192 -13.36 -18.06 -20.17
N ARG A 193 -14.03 -17.11 -20.84
CA ARG A 193 -15.50 -17.09 -20.97
C ARG A 193 -16.02 -18.30 -21.74
N LEU A 194 -15.41 -18.64 -22.87
CA LEU A 194 -15.82 -19.80 -23.67
C LEU A 194 -15.59 -21.11 -22.91
N ALA A 195 -14.49 -21.23 -22.17
CA ALA A 195 -14.22 -22.41 -21.33
C ALA A 195 -15.26 -22.56 -20.20
N ALA A 196 -15.69 -21.46 -19.59
CA ALA A 196 -16.70 -21.46 -18.54
C ALA A 196 -18.10 -21.89 -19.03
N SER A 197 -18.38 -21.84 -20.33
CA SER A 197 -19.67 -22.27 -20.90
C SER A 197 -19.91 -23.79 -20.80
N GLY A 198 -18.85 -24.59 -20.69
CA GLY A 198 -18.91 -26.06 -20.75
C GLY A 198 -19.35 -26.63 -22.10
N ASN A 199 -19.72 -25.80 -23.08
CA ASN A 199 -20.20 -26.21 -24.39
C ASN A 199 -19.06 -26.15 -25.42
N PRO A 200 -18.60 -27.28 -25.98
CA PRO A 200 -17.49 -27.28 -26.93
C PRO A 200 -17.80 -26.50 -28.22
N ARG A 201 -19.09 -26.37 -28.61
CA ARG A 201 -19.50 -25.60 -29.80
C ARG A 201 -19.19 -24.12 -29.68
N CYS A 202 -19.06 -23.58 -28.46
CA CYS A 202 -18.71 -22.17 -28.27
C CYS A 202 -17.32 -21.83 -28.81
N GLN A 203 -16.42 -22.82 -28.95
CA GLN A 203 -15.10 -22.62 -29.57
C GLN A 203 -15.21 -22.30 -31.07
N ASP A 204 -16.23 -22.81 -31.76
CA ASP A 204 -16.46 -22.55 -33.19
C ASP A 204 -16.80 -21.07 -33.44
N PHE A 205 -17.37 -20.39 -32.44
CA PHE A 205 -17.73 -18.98 -32.50
C PHE A 205 -16.59 -18.03 -32.08
N ARG A 206 -15.46 -18.56 -31.57
CA ARG A 206 -14.34 -17.73 -31.09
C ARG A 206 -13.89 -16.70 -32.14
N ARG A 207 -13.60 -17.17 -33.35
CA ARG A 207 -13.15 -16.31 -34.45
C ARG A 207 -14.23 -15.32 -34.86
N LEU A 208 -15.50 -15.75 -34.93
CA LEU A 208 -16.61 -14.85 -35.24
C LEU A 208 -16.71 -13.70 -34.23
N ILE A 209 -16.53 -14.00 -32.93
CA ILE A 209 -16.49 -12.97 -31.89
C ILE A 209 -15.30 -12.03 -32.14
N GLU A 210 -14.08 -12.56 -32.31
CA GLU A 210 -12.87 -11.75 -32.57
C GLU A 210 -13.05 -10.82 -33.79
N GLU A 211 -13.65 -11.30 -34.88
CA GLU A 211 -13.94 -10.50 -36.08
C GLU A 211 -15.01 -9.42 -35.85
N SER A 212 -16.02 -9.73 -35.02
CA SER A 212 -17.13 -8.83 -34.71
C SER A 212 -16.76 -7.69 -33.74
N VAL A 213 -15.71 -7.89 -32.95
CA VAL A 213 -15.23 -6.89 -31.96
C VAL A 213 -13.90 -6.23 -32.37
N ARG A 214 -13.53 -6.33 -33.66
CA ARG A 214 -12.34 -5.63 -34.19
C ARG A 214 -12.47 -4.12 -33.94
N PRO A 215 -11.37 -3.43 -33.57
CA PRO A 215 -11.37 -1.97 -33.49
C PRO A 215 -11.79 -1.35 -34.81
N ASP A 216 -11.19 -1.82 -35.91
CA ASP A 216 -11.48 -1.34 -37.25
C ASP A 216 -12.40 -2.32 -37.98
N ASN A 217 -13.50 -1.77 -38.53
CA ASN A 217 -14.44 -2.48 -39.40
C ASN A 217 -14.97 -3.80 -38.78
N PRO A 218 -15.71 -3.72 -37.66
CA PRO A 218 -16.30 -4.88 -37.00
C PRO A 218 -17.21 -5.64 -37.96
N ARG A 219 -17.04 -6.98 -38.02
CA ARG A 219 -17.79 -7.83 -38.95
C ARG A 219 -18.99 -8.45 -38.28
N TYR A 220 -20.19 -8.12 -38.75
CA TYR A 220 -21.41 -8.77 -38.33
C TYR A 220 -21.47 -10.23 -38.80
N SER A 221 -21.99 -11.12 -37.94
CA SER A 221 -22.28 -12.52 -38.25
C SER A 221 -23.66 -12.88 -37.73
N ALA A 222 -24.55 -13.29 -38.64
CA ALA A 222 -25.90 -13.72 -38.28
C ALA A 222 -25.89 -14.98 -37.41
N ASP A 223 -24.99 -15.92 -37.71
CA ASP A 223 -24.84 -17.18 -36.95
C ASP A 223 -24.39 -16.90 -35.51
N LEU A 224 -23.42 -16.00 -35.33
CA LEU A 224 -22.99 -15.57 -34.00
C LEU A 224 -24.15 -14.91 -33.24
N HIS A 225 -24.90 -14.03 -33.89
CA HIS A 225 -26.05 -13.37 -33.27
C HIS A 225 -27.11 -14.39 -32.81
N ALA A 226 -27.44 -15.38 -33.65
CA ALA A 226 -28.37 -16.45 -33.32
C ALA A 226 -27.87 -17.32 -32.14
N HIS A 227 -26.56 -17.57 -32.05
CA HIS A 227 -25.96 -18.30 -30.95
C HIS A 227 -26.00 -17.51 -29.63
N MET A 228 -25.65 -16.23 -29.64
CA MET A 228 -25.62 -15.37 -28.45
C MET A 228 -27.02 -15.20 -27.83
N ALA A 229 -28.08 -15.27 -28.63
CA ALA A 229 -29.46 -15.28 -28.12
C ALA A 229 -29.75 -16.45 -27.16
N HIS A 230 -28.96 -17.53 -27.22
CA HIS A 230 -29.14 -18.75 -26.40
C HIS A 230 -27.95 -19.08 -25.50
N CYS A 231 -26.83 -18.35 -25.62
CA CYS A 231 -25.61 -18.61 -24.87
C CYS A 231 -25.14 -17.34 -24.15
N GLY A 232 -25.45 -17.22 -22.86
CA GLY A 232 -25.06 -16.08 -22.02
C GLY A 232 -23.54 -15.87 -21.96
N TYR A 233 -22.74 -16.94 -21.97
CA TYR A 233 -21.27 -16.82 -21.95
C TYR A 233 -20.71 -16.16 -23.20
N CYS A 234 -21.23 -16.50 -24.39
CA CYS A 234 -20.82 -15.88 -25.64
C CYS A 234 -21.34 -14.43 -25.76
N ALA A 235 -22.57 -14.18 -25.30
CA ALA A 235 -23.13 -12.83 -25.24
C ALA A 235 -22.29 -11.90 -24.34
N THR A 236 -22.00 -12.34 -23.10
CA THR A 236 -21.13 -11.59 -22.18
C THR A 236 -19.73 -11.39 -22.74
N ALA A 237 -19.13 -12.42 -23.36
CA ALA A 237 -17.81 -12.26 -23.98
C ALA A 237 -17.82 -11.21 -25.10
N TYR A 238 -18.85 -11.20 -25.94
CA TYR A 238 -19.01 -10.20 -26.99
C TYR A 238 -19.21 -8.79 -26.43
N GLU A 239 -20.04 -8.64 -25.40
CA GLU A 239 -20.28 -7.36 -24.72
C GLU A 239 -19.02 -6.82 -24.06
N GLU A 240 -18.32 -7.63 -23.26
CA GLU A 240 -17.07 -7.23 -22.59
C GLU A 240 -16.00 -6.84 -23.60
N LEU A 241 -15.83 -7.61 -24.69
CA LEU A 241 -14.87 -7.27 -25.73
C LEU A 241 -15.25 -6.04 -26.55
N SER A 242 -16.55 -5.77 -26.71
CA SER A 242 -17.05 -4.53 -27.32
C SER A 242 -16.77 -3.33 -26.42
N GLN A 243 -17.01 -3.45 -25.11
CA GLN A 243 -16.68 -2.40 -24.14
C GLN A 243 -15.16 -2.14 -24.08
N LEU A 244 -14.34 -3.20 -24.12
CA LEU A 244 -12.88 -3.06 -24.19
C LEU A 244 -12.40 -2.39 -25.48
N ARG A 245 -13.13 -2.58 -26.59
CA ARG A 245 -12.86 -1.86 -27.85
C ARG A 245 -13.22 -0.37 -27.73
N ASP A 246 -14.41 -0.07 -27.20
CA ASP A 246 -14.99 1.28 -27.24
C ASP A 246 -14.45 2.19 -26.13
N ALA A 247 -14.23 1.64 -24.94
CA ALA A 247 -13.80 2.36 -23.74
C ALA A 247 -12.88 1.49 -22.87
N PRO A 248 -11.65 1.19 -23.33
CA PRO A 248 -10.75 0.21 -22.70
C PRO A 248 -10.47 0.51 -21.23
N ARG A 249 -10.22 1.79 -20.90
CA ARG A 249 -9.76 2.21 -19.59
C ARG A 249 -10.84 1.99 -18.54
N THR A 250 -12.05 2.47 -18.81
CA THR A 250 -13.19 2.33 -17.89
C THR A 250 -13.68 0.88 -17.83
N ALA A 251 -13.75 0.19 -18.98
CA ALA A 251 -14.14 -1.23 -19.03
C ALA A 251 -13.16 -2.12 -18.24
N LEU A 252 -11.85 -1.89 -18.37
CA LEU A 252 -10.84 -2.61 -17.58
C LEU A 252 -10.92 -2.25 -16.10
N ALA A 253 -11.04 -0.96 -15.76
CA ALA A 253 -11.12 -0.55 -14.37
C ALA A 253 -12.33 -1.18 -13.67
N GLU A 254 -13.51 -1.14 -14.31
CA GLU A 254 -14.73 -1.78 -13.79
C GLU A 254 -14.61 -3.30 -13.73
N GLY A 255 -13.97 -3.92 -14.72
CA GLY A 255 -13.80 -5.37 -14.78
C GLY A 255 -12.72 -5.94 -13.86
N LEU A 256 -11.76 -5.12 -13.41
CA LEU A 256 -10.59 -5.52 -12.62
C LEU A 256 -10.60 -5.02 -11.17
N LEU A 257 -11.48 -4.09 -10.82
CA LEU A 257 -11.67 -3.60 -9.47
C LEU A 257 -12.98 -4.14 -8.86
N PRO A 258 -13.03 -4.35 -7.53
CA PRO A 258 -14.20 -4.92 -6.87
C PRO A 258 -15.38 -3.93 -6.74
N TRP A 259 -15.11 -2.63 -6.92
CA TRP A 259 -16.10 -1.57 -6.80
C TRP A 259 -15.65 -0.31 -7.51
N GLY A 260 -16.58 0.39 -8.17
CA GLY A 260 -16.40 1.78 -8.60
C GLY A 260 -15.23 2.01 -9.54
N GLY A 261 -14.89 1.03 -10.39
CA GLY A 261 -13.70 1.09 -11.22
C GLY A 261 -13.73 2.26 -12.21
N THR A 262 -14.89 2.52 -12.82
CA THR A 262 -15.11 3.67 -13.69
C THR A 262 -14.92 4.99 -12.94
N ALA A 263 -15.46 5.11 -11.73
CA ALA A 263 -15.31 6.32 -10.92
C ALA A 263 -13.84 6.55 -10.51
N TYR A 264 -13.10 5.48 -10.22
CA TYR A 264 -11.68 5.52 -9.88
C TYR A 264 -10.83 6.15 -11.00
N VAL A 265 -11.02 5.73 -12.25
CA VAL A 265 -10.23 6.27 -13.37
C VAL A 265 -10.74 7.61 -13.91
N MET A 266 -11.99 7.98 -13.61
CA MET A 266 -12.60 9.25 -14.04
C MET A 266 -12.39 10.38 -13.03
N GLY A 267 -12.22 10.08 -11.74
CA GLY A 267 -12.02 11.08 -10.68
C GLY A 267 -10.78 11.98 -10.87
N ASP A 268 -9.77 11.50 -11.61
CA ASP A 268 -8.59 12.27 -11.99
C ASP A 268 -8.87 13.39 -13.03
N ALA A 269 -10.00 13.33 -13.75
CA ALA A 269 -10.30 14.28 -14.82
C ALA A 269 -10.72 15.67 -14.30
N ASP A 270 -11.22 15.77 -13.06
CA ASP A 270 -11.67 17.04 -12.46
C ASP A 270 -10.51 17.83 -11.81
N GLU A 271 -9.41 17.17 -11.41
CA GLU A 271 -8.21 17.82 -10.87
C GLU A 271 -7.12 18.11 -11.92
N GLN A 272 -7.10 17.40 -13.06
CA GLN A 272 -6.02 17.52 -14.07
C GLN A 272 -6.29 18.52 -15.21
N ASN A 273 -7.40 19.26 -15.18
CA ASN A 273 -7.77 20.19 -16.26
C ASN A 273 -6.94 21.50 -16.30
N THR A 274 -5.77 21.54 -15.66
CA THR A 274 -4.80 22.65 -15.75
C THR A 274 -3.45 22.32 -16.37
N ALA A 275 -3.16 21.08 -16.81
CA ALA A 275 -1.94 20.83 -17.58
C ALA A 275 -1.96 19.53 -18.40
N GLY A 276 -2.16 19.67 -19.72
CA GLY A 276 -1.51 18.78 -20.70
C GLY A 276 -2.17 17.44 -21.01
N ALA A 277 -3.50 17.35 -21.06
CA ALA A 277 -4.20 16.21 -21.64
C ALA A 277 -4.28 16.33 -23.17
N ASP A 278 -3.15 16.20 -23.88
CA ASP A 278 -3.17 16.26 -25.35
C ASP A 278 -2.14 15.34 -26.05
N ARG A 279 -1.65 14.27 -25.40
CA ARG A 279 -0.60 13.43 -25.99
C ARG A 279 -0.79 11.92 -26.03
N LEU A 280 -1.90 11.35 -25.54
CA LEU A 280 -2.13 9.88 -25.65
C LEU A 280 -3.41 9.46 -26.37
N LEU A 281 -4.29 10.37 -26.76
CA LEU A 281 -5.47 10.05 -27.60
C LEU A 281 -5.14 9.88 -29.10
N GLY A 282 -3.85 9.86 -29.48
CA GLY A 282 -3.40 9.88 -30.88
C GLY A 282 -3.03 8.53 -31.50
N TRP A 283 -2.97 7.41 -30.76
CA TRP A 283 -2.58 6.12 -31.34
C TRP A 283 -3.79 5.31 -31.85
N TRP A 284 -4.98 5.46 -31.30
CA TRP A 284 -6.13 4.67 -31.74
C TRP A 284 -6.98 5.42 -32.78
N PRO A 285 -7.19 4.90 -34.01
CA PRO A 285 -7.96 5.59 -35.02
C PRO A 285 -9.47 5.44 -34.76
N SER A 286 -10.02 6.18 -33.80
CA SER A 286 -11.47 6.28 -33.60
C SER A 286 -11.99 7.62 -34.07
N ARG A 287 -12.20 7.76 -35.38
CA ARG A 287 -13.09 8.79 -35.94
C ARG A 287 -14.50 8.21 -36.03
N ARG A 288 -15.44 8.70 -35.22
CA ARG A 288 -16.76 9.16 -35.67
C ARG A 288 -17.62 9.76 -34.53
N LEU A 289 -18.05 10.98 -34.85
CA LEU A 289 -19.17 11.80 -34.39
C LEU A 289 -20.25 11.10 -33.54
N ALA A 290 -20.49 11.70 -32.38
CA ALA A 290 -21.66 11.47 -31.54
C ALA A 290 -22.94 12.00 -32.22
N LEU A 291 -23.96 11.16 -32.33
CA LEU A 291 -25.35 11.59 -32.39
C LEU A 291 -26.16 10.71 -31.44
N THR A 292 -26.60 11.31 -30.36
CA THR A 292 -27.50 10.73 -29.35
C THR A 292 -28.95 10.75 -29.84
N SER A 293 -29.67 9.65 -29.66
CA SER A 293 -31.11 9.75 -29.35
C SER A 293 -31.63 8.54 -28.59
N VAL A 294 -32.44 8.88 -27.59
CA VAL A 294 -33.03 8.07 -26.52
C VAL A 294 -34.33 7.44 -27.03
N ALA A 295 -34.52 6.13 -26.78
CA ALA A 295 -35.83 5.51 -26.73
C ALA A 295 -35.79 4.28 -25.80
N LEU A 296 -36.26 4.46 -24.56
CA LEU A 296 -36.43 3.43 -23.54
C LEU A 296 -37.93 3.22 -23.35
N GLY A 297 -38.39 1.97 -23.47
CA GLY A 297 -39.74 1.57 -23.05
C GLY A 297 -40.33 0.46 -23.89
N VAL A 298 -40.37 -0.74 -23.32
CA VAL A 298 -41.23 -1.92 -23.58
C VAL A 298 -40.38 -3.20 -23.74
N ALA A 299 -40.03 -3.83 -22.61
CA ALA A 299 -39.57 -5.22 -22.61
C ALA A 299 -39.71 -5.97 -21.25
N LEU A 300 -40.41 -5.42 -20.25
CA LEU A 300 -40.54 -6.07 -18.92
C LEU A 300 -41.90 -6.70 -18.62
N ALA A 301 -42.84 -6.68 -19.57
CA ALA A 301 -44.14 -7.34 -19.43
C ALA A 301 -44.15 -8.87 -19.66
N PRO A 302 -43.30 -9.49 -20.52
CA PRO A 302 -43.45 -10.92 -20.81
C PRO A 302 -42.71 -11.84 -19.82
N LEU A 303 -41.77 -11.32 -19.01
CA LEU A 303 -40.99 -12.14 -18.08
C LEU A 303 -41.78 -12.59 -16.85
N LEU A 304 -42.78 -11.79 -16.44
CA LEU A 304 -43.59 -12.06 -15.24
C LEU A 304 -44.61 -13.20 -15.47
N VAL A 305 -45.05 -13.40 -16.72
CA VAL A 305 -46.01 -14.46 -17.09
C VAL A 305 -45.31 -15.83 -17.18
N TYR A 306 -44.04 -15.87 -17.58
CA TYR A 306 -43.29 -17.13 -17.70
C TYR A 306 -42.94 -17.75 -16.33
N LEU A 307 -42.68 -16.92 -15.32
CA LEU A 307 -42.30 -17.36 -13.98
C LEU A 307 -43.47 -17.90 -13.15
N LEU A 308 -44.72 -17.62 -13.54
CA LEU A 308 -45.91 -18.12 -12.84
C LEU A 308 -46.46 -19.44 -13.41
N ALA A 309 -45.93 -19.93 -14.55
CA ALA A 309 -46.50 -21.09 -15.25
C ALA A 309 -45.64 -22.38 -15.21
N SER A 310 -44.42 -22.35 -14.66
CA SER A 310 -43.53 -23.53 -14.64
C SER A 310 -43.36 -24.10 -13.23
N GLY A 311 -44.44 -24.67 -12.69
CA GLY A 311 -44.42 -25.47 -11.47
C GLY A 311 -44.07 -26.94 -11.75
N GLY A 312 -43.01 -27.43 -11.11
CA GLY A 312 -42.83 -28.84 -10.75
C GLY A 312 -42.01 -29.71 -11.70
N SER A 313 -40.84 -30.15 -11.22
CA SER A 313 -40.41 -31.57 -11.17
C SER A 313 -38.94 -31.65 -10.73
N GLN A 314 -38.67 -32.17 -9.54
CA GLN A 314 -37.32 -32.56 -9.11
C GLN A 314 -36.88 -33.86 -9.79
N PRO A 315 -35.61 -33.99 -10.21
CA PRO A 315 -34.98 -35.29 -10.38
C PRO A 315 -34.02 -35.63 -9.23
N ALA A 316 -33.98 -36.93 -8.96
CA ALA A 316 -33.31 -37.62 -7.88
C ALA A 316 -31.79 -37.36 -7.78
N ARG A 317 -31.31 -37.37 -6.53
CA ARG A 317 -29.90 -37.45 -6.17
C ARG A 317 -29.29 -38.74 -6.71
N VAL A 318 -28.35 -38.62 -7.64
CA VAL A 318 -27.43 -39.70 -7.99
C VAL A 318 -26.18 -39.54 -7.15
N ALA A 319 -25.90 -40.54 -6.32
CA ALA A 319 -24.70 -40.63 -5.51
C ALA A 319 -23.49 -40.94 -6.41
N SER A 320 -22.59 -39.97 -6.56
CA SER A 320 -21.28 -40.21 -7.17
C SER A 320 -20.31 -40.68 -6.09
N THR A 321 -19.89 -41.94 -6.19
CA THR A 321 -18.83 -42.56 -5.39
C THR A 321 -17.51 -41.81 -5.57
N VAL A 322 -17.01 -41.23 -4.48
CA VAL A 322 -15.67 -40.64 -4.37
C VAL A 322 -14.63 -41.72 -4.56
N ARG A 323 -13.77 -41.58 -5.58
CA ARG A 323 -12.61 -42.43 -5.80
C ARG A 323 -11.43 -41.81 -5.04
N THR A 324 -11.01 -42.47 -3.97
CA THR A 324 -9.83 -42.14 -3.16
C THR A 324 -8.55 -42.28 -3.99
N PRO A 325 -7.63 -41.30 -4.00
CA PRO A 325 -6.31 -41.48 -4.58
C PRO A 325 -5.41 -42.29 -3.64
N THR A 326 -4.78 -43.32 -4.21
CA THR A 326 -3.75 -44.18 -3.61
C THR A 326 -2.49 -43.36 -3.28
N PRO A 327 -1.88 -43.50 -2.09
CA PRO A 327 -0.61 -42.85 -1.78
C PRO A 327 0.56 -43.60 -2.45
N LEU A 328 1.50 -42.83 -3.04
CA LEU A 328 2.81 -43.30 -3.50
C LEU A 328 3.88 -43.01 -2.43
N PRO A 329 4.99 -43.77 -2.42
CA PRO A 329 5.78 -44.03 -1.21
C PRO A 329 6.64 -42.86 -0.75
N ALA A 330 6.88 -42.84 0.57
CA ALA A 330 7.79 -41.93 1.26
C ALA A 330 9.25 -42.13 0.82
N VAL A 331 9.92 -41.05 0.45
CA VAL A 331 11.37 -41.01 0.25
C VAL A 331 12.01 -40.57 1.58
N THR A 332 12.65 -41.50 2.26
CA THR A 332 13.43 -41.29 3.48
C THR A 332 14.80 -40.74 3.11
N VAL A 333 15.10 -39.49 3.45
CA VAL A 333 16.47 -38.95 3.39
C VAL A 333 17.08 -39.08 4.78
N THR A 334 18.10 -39.93 4.89
CA THR A 334 18.81 -40.25 6.13
C THR A 334 20.28 -39.94 5.94
N ILE A 335 20.81 -38.82 6.46
CA ILE A 335 22.26 -38.59 6.63
C ILE A 335 22.44 -37.60 7.80
N SER A 336 22.66 -38.08 9.02
CA SER A 336 23.95 -38.28 9.72
C SER A 336 24.50 -37.01 10.40
N LEU A 337 24.27 -36.94 11.71
CA LEU A 337 24.93 -36.04 12.66
C LEU A 337 26.22 -36.71 13.16
N THR A 338 27.35 -35.99 13.12
CA THR A 338 28.56 -36.33 13.88
C THR A 338 29.05 -35.09 14.65
N PRO A 339 29.41 -35.22 15.93
CA PRO A 339 29.76 -34.09 16.79
C PRO A 339 31.28 -33.91 16.98
N SER A 340 31.62 -32.78 17.63
CA SER A 340 32.80 -32.55 18.50
C SER A 340 34.07 -31.96 17.83
N PRO A 341 35.02 -31.32 18.57
CA PRO A 341 34.96 -30.62 19.86
C PRO A 341 35.56 -29.18 19.83
N SER A 342 35.34 -28.45 20.93
CA SER A 342 36.08 -27.25 21.38
C SER A 342 37.54 -27.57 21.73
N PRO A 343 38.45 -26.58 21.66
CA PRO A 343 39.09 -26.16 22.91
C PRO A 343 39.38 -24.64 23.03
N THR A 344 39.32 -24.15 24.27
CA THR A 344 40.03 -22.96 24.81
C THR A 344 41.29 -23.47 25.54
N PRO A 345 42.42 -22.73 25.62
CA PRO A 345 42.62 -21.79 26.75
C PRO A 345 43.53 -20.55 26.47
N THR A 346 43.18 -19.45 27.15
CA THR A 346 44.00 -18.51 27.96
C THR A 346 45.43 -18.08 27.55
N ALA A 347 45.64 -16.76 27.40
CA ALA A 347 46.81 -16.00 27.92
C ALA A 347 46.51 -14.48 27.93
N LYS A 348 46.32 -13.86 29.11
CA LYS A 348 47.24 -12.98 29.85
C LYS A 348 47.33 -11.51 29.38
N SER A 349 46.87 -10.64 30.31
CA SER A 349 47.10 -9.19 30.48
C SER A 349 48.60 -8.81 30.46
N PRO A 350 49.01 -7.52 30.28
CA PRO A 350 48.77 -6.46 31.28
C PRO A 350 48.53 -5.02 30.76
N SER A 351 47.76 -4.25 31.54
CA SER A 351 47.90 -2.79 31.71
C SER A 351 48.77 -2.54 32.96
N PRO A 352 49.57 -1.44 33.07
CA PRO A 352 49.06 -0.24 33.76
C PRO A 352 49.67 1.14 33.37
N SER A 353 48.84 2.20 33.47
CA SER A 353 49.08 3.59 34.01
C SER A 353 50.24 4.50 33.50
N PRO A 354 50.33 5.80 33.88
CA PRO A 354 49.34 6.88 34.11
C PRO A 354 49.69 8.22 33.38
N THR A 355 48.84 9.23 33.61
CA THR A 355 48.86 10.67 33.24
C THR A 355 50.21 11.41 33.50
N PRO A 356 50.46 12.57 32.84
CA PRO A 356 50.21 13.84 33.54
C PRO A 356 49.67 15.01 32.68
N THR A 357 48.89 15.85 33.37
CA THR A 357 48.42 17.20 33.04
C THR A 357 49.56 18.20 32.83
N PRO A 358 49.32 19.30 32.07
CA PRO A 358 49.68 20.62 32.59
C PRO A 358 48.56 21.67 32.55
N THR A 359 48.65 22.48 33.59
CA THR A 359 47.86 23.59 34.17
C THR A 359 47.80 24.86 33.26
N PRO A 360 46.87 25.81 33.50
CA PRO A 360 46.45 26.83 32.53
C PRO A 360 47.23 28.16 32.63
N LYS A 361 47.11 29.00 31.59
CA LYS A 361 47.52 30.42 31.61
C LYS A 361 46.31 31.37 31.51
N PRO A 362 46.43 32.61 32.05
CA PRO A 362 45.28 33.36 32.55
C PRO A 362 44.89 34.58 31.69
N SER A 363 43.74 35.12 32.09
CA SER A 363 43.33 36.53 32.06
C SER A 363 42.50 36.99 30.87
N LYS A 364 41.25 37.36 31.16
CA LYS A 364 40.76 38.75 31.02
C LYS A 364 39.42 38.94 31.75
N THR A 365 39.51 39.70 32.83
CA THR A 365 38.58 40.72 33.37
C THR A 365 37.07 40.55 33.15
N THR A 366 36.40 40.20 34.24
CA THR A 366 34.95 40.20 34.47
C THR A 366 34.32 41.60 34.42
N ARG A 367 33.21 41.72 33.69
CA ARG A 367 32.16 42.74 33.87
C ARG A 367 30.90 42.02 34.36
N PRO A 368 30.16 42.51 35.38
CA PRO A 368 29.02 41.77 35.93
C PRO A 368 27.86 41.76 34.93
N ALA A 369 27.36 40.58 34.58
CA ALA A 369 26.12 40.40 33.82
C ALA A 369 24.97 40.10 34.80
N SER A 370 23.83 40.78 34.59
CA SER A 370 22.55 40.50 35.25
C SER A 370 22.17 39.01 35.19
N PRO A 371 21.41 38.50 36.18
CA PRO A 371 21.04 37.09 36.24
C PRO A 371 20.19 36.68 35.03
N LYS A 372 20.67 35.67 34.31
CA LYS A 372 19.97 35.01 33.20
C LYS A 372 18.74 34.28 33.77
N PRO A 373 17.56 34.32 33.12
CA PRO A 373 16.40 33.55 33.54
C PRO A 373 16.74 32.05 33.57
N LYS A 374 16.31 31.35 34.61
CA LYS A 374 16.44 29.90 34.75
C LYS A 374 15.84 29.21 33.50
N PRO A 375 16.53 28.24 32.86
CA PRO A 375 15.97 27.50 31.73
C PRO A 375 14.62 26.86 32.12
N PRO A 376 13.59 26.91 31.25
CA PRO A 376 12.35 26.19 31.48
C PRO A 376 12.65 24.70 31.69
N ALA A 377 11.96 24.07 32.64
CA ALA A 377 12.18 22.67 32.97
C ALA A 377 11.96 21.77 31.73
N ALA A 378 12.88 20.83 31.51
CA ALA A 378 12.86 19.87 30.40
C ALA A 378 11.82 18.76 30.63
N HIS A 379 10.53 19.10 30.61
CA HIS A 379 9.45 18.11 30.66
C HIS A 379 8.47 18.39 29.52
N PRO A 380 8.10 17.40 28.68
CA PRO A 380 6.95 17.55 27.80
C PRO A 380 5.68 17.80 28.62
N PRO A 381 4.68 18.49 28.05
CA PRO A 381 3.51 18.93 28.82
C PRO A 381 2.75 17.72 29.37
N ASN A 382 2.58 17.72 30.70
CA ASN A 382 1.58 16.89 31.34
C ASN A 382 0.19 17.46 31.00
N SER A 383 -0.62 16.70 30.28
CA SER A 383 -2.03 16.94 29.92
C SER A 383 -2.38 17.99 28.85
N THR A 384 -1.49 18.92 28.49
CA THR A 384 -1.70 19.86 27.36
C THR A 384 -0.90 19.44 26.13
N TYR A 385 -1.31 19.88 24.94
CA TYR A 385 -0.53 19.64 23.71
C TYR A 385 0.56 20.69 23.58
N ALA A 386 1.80 20.27 23.31
CA ALA A 386 2.89 21.17 22.99
C ALA A 386 3.86 20.49 22.01
N GLN A 387 4.71 21.30 21.39
CA GLN A 387 5.85 20.79 20.66
C GLN A 387 6.77 19.98 21.57
N VAL A 388 7.33 18.91 21.03
CA VAL A 388 8.36 18.09 21.68
C VAL A 388 9.67 18.37 20.95
N VAL A 389 10.53 19.17 21.57
CA VAL A 389 11.73 19.76 20.93
C VAL A 389 12.98 19.05 21.43
N ASN A 390 13.80 18.57 20.51
CA ASN A 390 15.07 17.96 20.83
C ASN A 390 16.02 18.99 21.47
N VAL A 391 16.67 18.63 22.57
CA VAL A 391 17.53 19.56 23.31
C VAL A 391 18.82 19.87 22.55
N ALA A 392 19.42 18.91 21.84
CA ALA A 392 20.65 19.13 21.09
C ALA A 392 20.43 19.88 19.77
N SER A 393 19.46 19.46 18.96
CA SER A 393 19.27 20.02 17.61
C SER A 393 18.27 21.19 17.55
N GLY A 394 17.39 21.32 18.53
CA GLY A 394 16.28 22.27 18.49
C GLY A 394 15.17 21.92 17.49
N LEU A 395 15.25 20.75 16.85
CA LEU A 395 14.23 20.25 15.93
C LEU A 395 13.03 19.67 16.70
N CYS A 396 11.86 19.75 16.09
CA CYS A 396 10.60 19.26 16.64
C CYS A 396 10.34 17.81 16.22
N LEU A 397 9.78 17.04 17.14
CA LEU A 397 9.16 15.74 16.87
C LEU A 397 7.97 15.95 15.93
N ASP A 398 8.04 15.46 14.71
CA ASP A 398 7.04 15.68 13.67
C ASP A 398 6.58 14.36 13.04
N ILE A 399 5.37 14.35 12.50
CA ILE A 399 4.86 13.24 11.69
C ILE A 399 5.27 13.53 10.25
N ARG A 400 6.05 12.63 9.66
CA ARG A 400 6.62 12.80 8.31
C ARG A 400 5.54 13.20 7.31
N ASP A 401 5.80 14.30 6.61
CA ASP A 401 4.95 14.89 5.58
C ASP A 401 3.50 15.19 6.02
N GLY A 402 3.25 15.22 7.33
CA GLY A 402 1.92 15.38 7.93
C GLY A 402 0.95 14.22 7.65
N VAL A 403 1.49 13.05 7.31
CA VAL A 403 0.70 11.89 6.87
C VAL A 403 0.16 11.08 8.06
N MET A 404 -1.14 11.18 8.33
CA MET A 404 -1.80 10.51 9.47
C MET A 404 -2.23 9.07 9.17
N ASP A 405 -1.26 8.18 8.97
CA ASP A 405 -1.48 6.76 8.65
C ASP A 405 -0.73 5.82 9.60
N LEU A 406 -1.23 4.58 9.70
CA LEU A 406 -0.62 3.55 10.52
C LEU A 406 0.83 3.27 10.09
N GLY A 407 1.73 3.54 11.02
CA GLY A 407 3.16 3.38 10.87
C GLY A 407 3.83 4.50 10.10
N THR A 408 3.20 5.66 9.85
CA THR A 408 3.94 6.84 9.37
C THR A 408 5.06 7.19 10.34
N ASP A 409 6.21 7.56 9.79
CA ASP A 409 7.40 7.91 10.52
C ASP A 409 7.19 9.13 11.40
N VAL A 410 7.72 9.04 12.60
CA VAL A 410 7.96 10.21 13.42
C VAL A 410 9.43 10.59 13.23
N ILE A 411 9.67 11.86 12.95
CA ILE A 411 10.96 12.41 12.50
C ILE A 411 11.34 13.64 13.32
N THR A 412 12.54 14.15 13.11
CA THR A 412 12.92 15.50 13.53
C THR A 412 12.81 16.48 12.37
N ALA A 413 12.01 17.54 12.53
CA ALA A 413 11.84 18.58 11.52
C ALA A 413 12.02 19.99 12.12
N PRO A 414 12.29 21.02 11.31
CA PRO A 414 12.23 22.40 11.78
C PRO A 414 10.90 22.70 12.47
N CYS A 415 10.97 23.37 13.61
CA CYS A 415 9.76 23.68 14.38
C CYS A 415 8.88 24.71 13.63
N THR A 416 7.60 24.36 13.43
CA THR A 416 6.56 25.15 12.76
C THR A 416 5.28 25.16 13.59
N SER A 417 4.23 25.83 13.12
CA SER A 417 2.89 25.73 13.70
C SER A 417 2.08 24.52 13.18
N SER A 418 2.72 23.55 12.51
CA SER A 418 2.02 22.36 12.02
C SER A 418 1.43 21.55 13.17
N ARG A 419 0.17 21.13 13.03
CA ARG A 419 -0.52 20.32 14.05
C ARG A 419 0.17 18.98 14.32
N THR A 420 0.96 18.49 13.37
CA THR A 420 1.71 17.22 13.45
C THR A 420 2.90 17.28 14.40
N GLN A 421 3.32 18.49 14.80
CA GLN A 421 4.42 18.70 15.74
C GLN A 421 3.98 18.81 17.19
N PHE A 422 2.68 18.78 17.47
CA PHE A 422 2.15 18.90 18.82
C PHE A 422 1.75 17.54 19.38
N TRP A 423 2.26 17.25 20.57
CA TRP A 423 2.08 15.98 21.26
C TRP A 423 1.69 16.20 22.72
N ARG A 424 1.01 15.22 23.29
CA ARG A 424 0.64 15.21 24.70
C ARG A 424 1.01 13.87 25.33
N VAL A 425 1.60 13.91 26.52
CA VAL A 425 1.78 12.71 27.34
C VAL A 425 0.45 12.36 28.01
N GLY A 426 -0.16 11.27 27.56
CA GLY A 426 -1.37 10.71 28.15
C GLY A 426 -1.02 9.77 29.31
N SER A 427 -0.71 10.33 30.48
CA SER A 427 -0.16 9.60 31.63
C SER A 427 -1.02 8.43 32.11
N SER A 428 -2.35 8.47 31.94
CA SER A 428 -3.24 7.37 32.30
C SER A 428 -3.10 6.13 31.42
N ARG A 429 -2.68 6.31 30.16
CA ARG A 429 -2.43 5.22 29.20
C ARG A 429 -0.94 4.98 28.96
N GLY A 430 -0.08 5.89 29.41
CA GLY A 430 1.35 5.87 29.14
C GLY A 430 1.67 6.09 27.66
N VAL A 431 0.92 6.92 26.94
CA VAL A 431 1.09 7.12 25.49
C VAL A 431 1.52 8.55 25.17
N LEU A 432 2.30 8.75 24.10
CA LEU A 432 2.46 10.08 23.48
C LEU A 432 1.44 10.22 22.37
N GLN A 433 0.41 11.05 22.58
CA GLN A 433 -0.72 11.21 21.66
C GLN A 433 -0.51 12.42 20.74
N SER A 434 -0.84 12.27 19.46
CA SER A 434 -0.76 13.35 18.46
C SER A 434 -1.91 14.35 18.61
N TYR A 435 -1.64 15.63 18.30
CA TYR A 435 -2.64 16.69 18.19
C TYR A 435 -3.30 16.76 16.80
N ALA A 436 -2.57 16.35 15.76
CA ALA A 436 -3.10 16.32 14.40
C ALA A 436 -4.30 15.37 14.30
N ASP A 437 -4.21 14.23 14.98
CA ASP A 437 -5.31 13.28 15.17
C ASP A 437 -5.16 12.57 16.52
N PRO A 438 -6.06 12.82 17.50
CA PRO A 438 -6.03 12.14 18.80
C PRO A 438 -6.21 10.62 18.73
N GLY A 439 -6.63 10.07 17.58
CA GLY A 439 -6.64 8.64 17.31
C GLY A 439 -5.24 8.02 17.21
N PHE A 440 -4.18 8.82 17.01
CA PHE A 440 -2.82 8.34 16.80
C PHE A 440 -1.86 8.63 17.96
N CYS A 441 -1.04 7.64 18.28
CA CYS A 441 -0.04 7.65 19.34
C CYS A 441 1.32 7.25 18.79
N LEU A 442 2.40 7.71 19.44
CA LEU A 442 3.76 7.26 19.15
C LEU A 442 3.85 5.74 19.33
N ASP A 443 4.50 5.08 18.39
CA ASP A 443 4.64 3.64 18.29
C ASP A 443 6.12 3.28 18.09
N SER A 444 6.61 2.38 18.95
CA SER A 444 7.95 1.78 18.82
C SER A 444 8.02 0.71 17.74
N ARG A 445 6.90 0.36 17.10
CA ARG A 445 6.82 -0.68 16.05
C ARG A 445 7.27 -2.07 16.53
N GLY A 446 7.33 -2.25 17.86
CA GLY A 446 7.68 -3.50 18.53
C GLY A 446 9.15 -3.89 18.45
N SER A 447 10.06 -2.99 18.04
CA SER A 447 11.50 -3.24 18.10
C SER A 447 12.27 -1.91 18.23
N THR A 448 13.47 -1.98 18.79
CA THR A 448 14.37 -0.83 18.94
C THR A 448 14.94 -0.32 17.61
N ASP A 449 14.87 -1.13 16.56
CA ASP A 449 15.64 -1.01 15.33
C ASP A 449 14.76 -0.68 14.11
N ARG A 450 13.47 -0.40 14.33
CA ARG A 450 12.50 -0.06 13.27
C ARG A 450 12.16 1.42 13.20
N GLY A 451 12.90 2.24 13.93
CA GLY A 451 12.55 3.63 14.20
C GLY A 451 11.24 3.77 14.98
N VAL A 452 10.77 5.01 15.11
CA VAL A 452 9.47 5.33 15.71
C VAL A 452 8.47 5.82 14.67
N GLY A 453 7.21 5.45 14.86
CA GLY A 453 6.11 5.88 14.01
C GLY A 453 4.87 6.26 14.79
N ILE A 454 3.75 6.42 14.10
CA ILE A 454 2.43 6.57 14.73
C ILE A 454 1.59 5.32 14.53
N TRP A 455 0.74 4.99 15.49
CA TRP A 455 -0.25 3.91 15.38
C TRP A 455 -1.53 4.27 16.13
N GLU A 456 -2.62 3.55 15.87
CA GLU A 456 -3.90 3.73 16.55
C GLU A 456 -3.75 3.61 18.07
N CYS A 457 -4.06 4.69 18.80
CA CYS A 457 -4.00 4.74 20.26
C CYS A 457 -4.89 3.69 20.94
N SER A 458 -5.97 3.24 20.29
CA SER A 458 -6.85 2.17 20.78
C SER A 458 -6.12 0.83 20.92
N SER A 459 -5.05 0.61 20.13
CA SER A 459 -4.26 -0.62 20.15
C SER A 459 -3.46 -0.79 21.46
N VAL A 460 -3.43 0.22 22.34
CA VAL A 460 -2.79 0.16 23.67
C VAL A 460 -3.40 -0.94 24.58
N TYR A 461 -4.64 -1.35 24.29
CA TYR A 461 -5.36 -2.41 24.99
C TYR A 461 -5.27 -3.77 24.28
N GLY A 462 -4.61 -3.85 23.13
CA GLY A 462 -4.42 -5.08 22.37
C GLY A 462 -3.13 -5.83 22.74
N SER A 463 -2.89 -6.94 22.06
CA SER A 463 -1.70 -7.79 22.27
C SER A 463 -0.36 -7.06 22.05
N ASN A 464 -0.37 -6.00 21.22
CA ASN A 464 0.80 -5.18 20.91
C ASN A 464 0.82 -3.85 21.68
N GLY A 465 0.00 -3.73 22.74
CA GLY A 465 -0.17 -2.47 23.45
C GLY A 465 1.11 -1.90 24.05
N ARG A 466 2.09 -2.75 24.37
CA ARG A 466 3.43 -2.36 24.85
C ARG A 466 4.18 -1.49 23.84
N ASN A 467 3.91 -1.63 22.55
CA ASN A 467 4.61 -0.87 21.52
C ASN A 467 4.26 0.62 21.57
N LEU A 468 3.07 0.94 22.09
CA LEU A 468 2.52 2.29 22.20
C LEU A 468 2.84 2.97 23.54
N ARG A 469 3.41 2.22 24.49
CA ARG A 469 3.65 2.70 25.84
C ARG A 469 5.03 3.30 25.96
N PHE A 470 5.07 4.56 26.40
CA PHE A 470 6.26 5.35 26.60
C PHE A 470 6.20 6.06 27.95
N THR A 471 7.32 6.04 28.67
CA THR A 471 7.52 6.87 29.85
C THR A 471 8.32 8.10 29.47
N VAL A 472 8.00 9.26 30.04
CA VAL A 472 8.87 10.43 29.97
C VAL A 472 9.38 10.76 31.35
N ASP A 473 10.71 10.71 31.53
CA ASP A 473 11.32 11.00 32.82
C ASP A 473 11.54 12.51 33.04
N SER A 474 12.01 12.87 34.25
CA SER A 474 12.22 14.27 34.63
C SER A 474 13.37 14.97 33.91
N ARG A 475 14.18 14.21 33.14
CA ARG A 475 15.24 14.75 32.28
C ARG A 475 14.73 14.97 30.84
N GLY A 476 13.48 14.62 30.56
CA GLY A 476 12.90 14.70 29.23
C GLY A 476 13.28 13.53 28.33
N VAL A 477 13.74 12.40 28.88
CA VAL A 477 14.03 11.20 28.10
C VAL A 477 12.74 10.43 27.87
N ILE A 478 12.42 10.16 26.61
CA ILE A 478 11.23 9.41 26.19
C ILE A 478 11.66 7.94 25.98
N ARG A 479 11.17 7.02 26.81
CA ARG A 479 11.56 5.60 26.81
C ARG A 479 10.41 4.70 26.42
N PRO A 480 10.60 3.73 25.52
CA PRO A 480 9.59 2.75 25.16
C PRO A 480 9.47 1.67 26.25
N GLU A 481 8.27 1.14 26.48
CA GLU A 481 8.07 0.03 27.43
C GLU A 481 8.71 -1.29 26.95
N ILE A 482 8.89 -1.45 25.64
CA ILE A 482 9.55 -2.63 25.07
C ILE A 482 11.06 -2.69 25.38
N ALA A 483 11.68 -1.54 25.68
CA ALA A 483 13.11 -1.40 25.96
C ALA A 483 13.37 -0.18 26.87
N PRO A 484 13.18 -0.32 28.21
CA PRO A 484 13.25 0.81 29.15
C PRO A 484 14.63 1.47 29.28
N ASP A 485 15.68 0.76 28.89
CA ASP A 485 17.07 1.24 28.81
C ASP A 485 17.36 2.04 27.53
N HIS A 486 16.38 2.18 26.63
CA HIS A 486 16.51 2.93 25.38
C HIS A 486 15.76 4.27 25.42
N ALA A 487 16.18 5.20 24.57
CA ALA A 487 15.61 6.54 24.42
C ALA A 487 15.26 6.83 22.95
N VAL A 488 14.18 7.58 22.72
CA VAL A 488 13.87 8.17 21.42
C VAL A 488 15.00 9.15 21.06
N THR A 489 15.78 8.79 20.04
CA THR A 489 17.05 9.44 19.70
C THR A 489 17.12 9.73 18.20
N PRO A 490 17.45 10.96 17.77
CA PRO A 490 17.77 11.26 16.37
C PRO A 490 18.95 10.42 15.88
N TYR A 491 18.84 9.81 14.70
CA TYR A 491 19.90 8.96 14.16
C TYR A 491 19.98 9.11 12.64
N GLY A 492 20.94 9.89 12.15
CA GLY A 492 21.15 10.11 10.71
C GLY A 492 19.99 10.85 10.02
N GLY A 493 20.29 11.99 9.41
CA GLY A 493 19.29 12.82 8.75
C GLY A 493 18.18 13.27 9.71
N ASP A 494 16.92 13.03 9.33
CA ASP A 494 15.73 13.38 10.11
C ASP A 494 15.12 12.20 10.91
N THR A 495 15.74 11.02 10.86
CA THR A 495 15.11 9.80 11.38
C THR A 495 15.30 9.64 12.88
N LEU A 496 14.36 8.93 13.52
CA LEU A 496 14.36 8.66 14.96
C LEU A 496 14.37 7.16 15.22
N PHE A 497 15.28 6.73 16.09
CA PHE A 497 15.44 5.36 16.55
C PHE A 497 15.33 5.27 18.07
N LEU A 498 15.24 4.04 18.58
CA LEU A 498 15.32 3.76 20.00
C LEU A 498 16.74 3.25 20.25
N LEU A 499 17.60 4.12 20.79
CA LEU A 499 19.01 3.80 21.07
C LEU A 499 19.25 3.68 22.57
N PRO A 500 20.25 2.90 23.04
CA PRO A 500 20.58 2.82 24.45
C PRO A 500 20.78 4.22 25.06
N ASP A 501 20.19 4.48 26.23
CA ASP A 501 20.32 5.76 26.92
C ASP A 501 21.75 5.93 27.45
N GLN A 502 22.47 6.90 26.90
CA GLN A 502 23.82 7.31 27.29
C GLN A 502 23.80 8.65 28.04
N GLY A 503 22.62 9.21 28.31
CA GLY A 503 22.45 10.49 29.01
C GLY A 503 22.81 11.72 28.19
N SER A 504 22.97 11.60 26.88
CA SER A 504 23.37 12.69 25.99
C SER A 504 22.24 13.67 25.68
N ASP A 505 22.59 14.88 25.22
CA ASP A 505 21.63 15.97 24.99
C ASP A 505 20.66 15.69 23.84
N ASP A 506 21.07 14.91 22.85
CA ASP A 506 20.26 14.46 21.72
C ASP A 506 19.20 13.42 22.13
N GLN A 507 19.32 12.81 23.30
CA GLN A 507 18.34 11.90 23.87
C GLN A 507 17.32 12.59 24.79
N ARG A 508 17.45 13.92 24.96
CA ARG A 508 16.55 14.72 25.81
C ARG A 508 15.61 15.57 24.97
N TRP A 509 14.36 15.64 25.42
CA TRP A 509 13.29 16.38 24.78
C TRP A 509 12.63 17.33 25.77
N ARG A 510 12.34 18.54 25.34
CA ARG A 510 11.68 19.57 26.15
C ARG A 510 10.37 20.00 25.50
N ALA A 511 9.43 20.51 26.32
CA ALA A 511 8.28 21.21 25.78
C ALA A 511 8.73 22.47 25.02
N GLY A 512 8.18 22.65 23.82
CA GLY A 512 8.26 23.87 23.03
C GLY A 512 6.98 24.70 23.16
N ARG A 513 6.53 25.26 22.04
CA ARG A 513 5.28 26.04 21.99
C ARG A 513 4.08 25.14 22.32
N ALA A 514 3.14 25.66 23.13
CA ALA A 514 1.84 25.01 23.36
C ALA A 514 0.89 25.20 22.17
N ALA A 515 0.01 24.22 21.93
CA ALA A 515 -0.94 24.20 20.81
C ALA A 515 -2.01 25.31 20.89
#